data_AF-A0A178UG14-F1
#
_entry.id   AF-A0A178UG14-F1
#
_cell.length_a   1.000
_cell.length_b   1.000
_cell.length_c   1.000
_cell.angle_alpha   90.00
_cell.angle_beta   90.00
_cell.angle_gamma   90.00
#
_symmetry.space_group_name_H-M   'P 1'
#
loop_
_entity.id
_entity.type
_entity.pdbx_description
1 polymer ?
#
loop_
_entity_poly.entity_id
_entity_poly.type
_entity_poly.pdbx_seq_one_letter_code
_entity_poly.pdbx_strand_id
1 'polypeptide(L)'
;MNGNKFRLDFSYSSNNWGVGLPPKGKNEHNWPLIKPRLQDPSFKPKSSHIVATLHNFLDLLRIRYSSPLFRLDTARAIQERVRFHNTGPSSIPGAIVMSIEDGHKGIPSVSQIDPIYSLIVVIFNARPSEFSYPSPALKDRKLELHPVQVMSADEIVKKSVYDSFSGGFTVPARTTTVFVESRNG
;
A
#
# COMPACT_ATOMS: atom_id res chain seq x y z
N MET A 1 18.18 -5.97 37.56
CA MET A 1 16.97 -5.21 37.22
C MET A 1 16.43 -5.73 35.88
N ASN A 2 15.47 -6.65 35.91
CA ASN A 2 14.83 -7.18 34.70
C ASN A 2 13.52 -6.42 34.45
N GLY A 3 13.64 -5.14 34.06
CA GLY A 3 12.52 -4.37 33.53
C GLY A 3 12.22 -4.82 32.10
N ASN A 4 10.94 -4.86 31.74
CA ASN A 4 10.40 -5.40 30.50
C ASN A 4 11.18 -4.91 29.27
N LYS A 5 12.13 -5.72 28.77
CA LYS A 5 13.07 -5.35 27.69
C LYS A 5 12.37 -5.16 26.34
N PHE A 6 11.11 -5.60 26.25
CA PHE A 6 10.20 -5.43 25.12
C PHE A 6 9.03 -4.55 25.57
N ARG A 7 8.92 -3.37 24.97
CA ARG A 7 7.97 -2.32 25.37
C ARG A 7 7.11 -1.88 24.20
N LEU A 8 5.83 -1.68 24.47
CA LEU A 8 4.91 -0.91 23.63
C LEU A 8 4.80 0.51 24.23
N ASP A 9 5.10 1.53 23.44
CA ASP A 9 5.15 2.92 23.91
C ASP A 9 4.09 3.78 23.23
N PHE A 10 2.94 3.95 23.91
CA PHE A 10 1.83 4.78 23.42
C PHE A 10 2.10 6.30 23.50
N SER A 11 3.22 6.73 24.08
CA SER A 11 3.66 8.13 23.96
C SER A 11 4.26 8.45 22.59
N TYR A 12 4.50 7.42 21.76
CA TYR A 12 5.14 7.53 20.44
C TYR A 12 6.55 8.14 20.48
N SER A 13 7.21 8.11 21.64
CA SER A 13 8.55 8.68 21.82
C SER A 13 9.66 7.75 21.30
N SER A 14 9.40 6.45 21.28
CA SER A 14 10.37 5.41 20.88
C SER A 14 9.66 4.18 20.33
N ASN A 15 10.30 3.47 19.39
CA ASN A 15 9.87 2.15 18.92
C ASN A 15 10.60 0.99 19.60
N ASN A 16 11.35 1.27 20.67
CA ASN A 16 12.18 0.30 21.40
C ASN A 16 13.42 -0.24 20.62
N TRP A 17 13.82 0.39 19.51
CA TRP A 17 15.09 0.06 18.83
C TRP A 17 16.31 0.50 19.66
N GLY A 18 17.37 -0.32 19.64
CA GLY A 18 18.66 0.04 20.26
C GLY A 18 18.73 -0.15 21.78
N VAL A 19 17.82 -0.91 22.40
CA VAL A 19 17.80 -1.16 23.87
C VAL A 19 18.76 -2.27 24.32
N GLY A 20 19.86 -2.44 23.60
CA GLY A 20 20.86 -3.49 23.79
C GLY A 20 20.55 -4.79 23.04
N LEU A 21 21.51 -5.71 23.07
CA LEU A 21 21.39 -6.98 22.36
C LEU A 21 20.22 -7.83 22.88
N PRO A 22 19.52 -8.55 21.98
CA PRO A 22 18.48 -9.49 22.39
C PRO A 22 19.05 -10.63 23.23
N PRO A 23 18.24 -11.33 24.05
CA PRO A 23 18.71 -12.40 24.93
C PRO A 23 19.52 -13.48 24.21
N LYS A 24 20.61 -13.91 24.85
CA LYS A 24 21.64 -14.81 24.31
C LYS A 24 21.06 -16.09 23.67
N GLY A 25 20.19 -16.78 24.39
CA GLY A 25 19.79 -18.16 24.08
C GLY A 25 19.28 -18.41 22.65
N LYS A 26 18.62 -17.42 22.02
CA LYS A 26 18.14 -17.55 20.63
C LYS A 26 18.89 -16.67 19.62
N ASN A 27 19.76 -15.77 20.07
CA ASN A 27 20.22 -14.65 19.25
C ASN A 27 21.74 -14.48 19.19
N GLU A 28 22.51 -15.16 20.03
CA GLU A 28 23.96 -14.92 20.15
C GLU A 28 24.71 -15.05 18.81
N HIS A 29 24.40 -16.08 18.04
CA HIS A 29 25.02 -16.30 16.72
C HIS A 29 24.78 -15.13 15.74
N ASN A 30 23.71 -14.36 15.93
CA ASN A 30 23.39 -13.18 15.13
C ASN A 30 23.92 -11.87 15.72
N TRP A 31 24.48 -11.87 16.94
CA TRP A 31 24.96 -10.64 17.57
C TRP A 31 26.03 -9.89 16.77
N PRO A 32 26.98 -10.54 16.07
CA PRO A 32 27.93 -9.82 15.20
C PRO A 32 27.24 -8.99 14.10
N LEU A 33 26.09 -9.46 13.58
CA LEU A 33 25.28 -8.75 12.60
C LEU A 33 24.41 -7.66 13.23
N ILE A 34 23.83 -7.95 14.40
CA ILE A 34 22.86 -7.07 15.08
C ILE A 34 23.57 -5.88 15.73
N LYS A 35 24.71 -6.10 16.40
CA LYS A 35 25.43 -5.09 17.18
C LYS A 35 25.71 -3.79 16.39
N PRO A 36 26.32 -3.83 15.18
CA PRO A 36 26.59 -2.59 14.44
C PRO A 36 25.30 -1.83 14.06
N ARG A 37 24.21 -2.53 13.74
CA ARG A 37 22.92 -1.90 13.39
C ARG A 37 22.25 -1.22 14.58
N LEU A 38 22.35 -1.82 15.78
CA LEU A 38 21.81 -1.20 17.00
C LEU A 38 22.60 0.04 17.41
N GLN A 39 23.87 0.12 17.06
CA GLN A 39 24.75 1.26 17.38
C GLN A 39 24.63 2.40 16.38
N ASP A 40 24.18 2.13 15.16
CA ASP A 40 23.98 3.13 14.12
C ASP A 40 22.72 3.98 14.41
N PRO A 41 22.86 5.30 14.68
CA PRO A 41 21.73 6.17 14.96
C PRO A 41 20.75 6.33 13.79
N SER A 42 21.19 6.10 12.54
CA SER A 42 20.33 6.20 11.36
C SER A 42 19.21 5.16 11.32
N PHE A 43 19.38 4.04 12.03
CA PHE A 43 18.38 2.99 12.16
C PHE A 43 17.29 3.30 13.21
N LYS A 44 17.52 4.29 14.08
CA LYS A 44 16.57 4.62 15.16
C LYS A 44 15.54 5.64 14.66
N PRO A 45 14.24 5.27 14.60
CA PRO A 45 13.23 6.22 14.16
C PRO A 45 13.01 7.32 15.20
N LYS A 46 12.68 8.51 14.70
CA LYS A 46 12.22 9.64 15.49
C LYS A 46 10.71 9.51 15.75
N SER A 47 10.20 10.21 16.75
CA SER A 47 8.76 10.26 17.05
C SER A 47 7.93 10.66 15.82
N SER A 48 8.42 11.61 15.01
CA SER A 48 7.76 12.01 13.75
C SER A 48 7.60 10.85 12.76
N HIS A 49 8.57 9.93 12.66
CA HIS A 49 8.46 8.76 11.79
C HIS A 49 7.40 7.76 12.31
N ILE A 50 7.31 7.61 13.63
CA ILE A 50 6.33 6.72 14.28
C ILE A 50 4.91 7.26 14.05
N VAL A 51 4.69 8.56 14.28
CA VAL A 51 3.40 9.22 14.06
C VAL A 51 3.02 9.21 12.57
N ALA A 52 3.95 9.50 11.66
CA ALA A 52 3.69 9.40 10.22
C ALA A 52 3.29 7.98 9.80
N THR A 53 3.95 6.96 10.36
CA THR A 53 3.59 5.55 10.13
C THR A 53 2.19 5.22 10.65
N LEU A 54 1.81 5.74 11.82
CA LEU A 54 0.46 5.58 12.36
C LEU A 54 -0.59 6.20 11.43
N HIS A 55 -0.38 7.43 10.96
CA HIS A 55 -1.30 8.10 10.03
C HIS A 55 -1.45 7.32 8.72
N ASN A 56 -0.34 6.92 8.10
CA ASN A 56 -0.35 6.11 6.88
C ASN A 56 -1.06 4.77 7.09
N PHE A 57 -0.86 4.12 8.24
CA PHE A 57 -1.56 2.87 8.57
C PHE A 57 -3.08 3.07 8.69
N LEU A 58 -3.52 4.15 9.35
CA LEU A 58 -4.93 4.50 9.45
C LEU A 58 -5.55 4.83 8.09
N ASP A 59 -4.82 5.51 7.20
CA ASP A 59 -5.27 5.80 5.84
C ASP A 59 -5.48 4.51 5.02
N LEU A 60 -4.56 3.55 5.10
CA LEU A 60 -4.73 2.24 4.46
C LEU A 60 -5.94 1.48 4.99
N LEU A 61 -6.23 1.55 6.30
CA LEU A 61 -7.44 0.96 6.87
C LEU A 61 -8.70 1.66 6.37
N ARG A 62 -8.73 3.00 6.33
CA ARG A 62 -9.86 3.77 5.78
C ARG A 62 -10.14 3.38 4.34
N ILE A 63 -9.11 3.24 3.51
CA ILE A 63 -9.25 2.76 2.12
C ILE A 63 -9.80 1.34 2.07
N ARG A 64 -9.26 0.40 2.86
CA ARG A 64 -9.76 -0.98 2.89
C ARG A 64 -11.26 -1.06 3.20
N TYR A 65 -11.76 -0.18 4.06
CA TYR A 65 -13.17 -0.14 4.46
C TYR A 65 -14.02 0.83 3.63
N SER A 66 -13.44 1.63 2.74
CA SER A 66 -14.21 2.52 1.85
C SER A 66 -14.96 1.77 0.75
N SER A 67 -14.54 0.54 0.44
CA SER A 67 -15.12 -0.29 -0.61
C SER A 67 -15.25 -1.76 -0.19
N PRO A 68 -16.37 -2.44 -0.52
CA PRO A 68 -16.47 -3.90 -0.39
C PRO A 68 -15.57 -4.66 -1.37
N LEU A 69 -15.08 -4.02 -2.45
CA LEU A 69 -14.20 -4.65 -3.44
C LEU A 69 -12.87 -5.12 -2.82
N PHE A 70 -12.40 -4.48 -1.74
CA PHE A 70 -11.22 -4.95 -1.00
C PHE A 70 -11.47 -6.17 -0.10
N ARG A 71 -12.72 -6.62 0.01
CA ARG A 71 -13.19 -7.59 1.00
C ARG A 71 -14.14 -8.63 0.38
N LEU A 72 -13.88 -9.01 -0.87
CA LEU A 72 -14.58 -10.13 -1.52
C LEU A 72 -14.45 -11.40 -0.67
N ASP A 73 -15.55 -12.09 -0.44
CA ASP A 73 -15.70 -13.17 0.53
C ASP A 73 -15.73 -14.57 -0.11
N THR A 74 -15.79 -14.66 -1.44
CA THR A 74 -15.78 -15.92 -2.18
C THR A 74 -14.65 -15.96 -3.22
N ALA A 75 -14.09 -17.15 -3.43
CA ALA A 75 -13.07 -17.38 -4.46
C ALA A 75 -13.59 -17.02 -5.87
N ARG A 76 -14.87 -17.32 -6.13
CA ARG A 76 -15.52 -16.97 -7.39
C ARG A 76 -15.53 -15.46 -7.64
N ALA A 77 -15.95 -14.66 -6.64
CA ALA A 77 -15.94 -13.21 -6.78
C ALA A 77 -14.53 -12.67 -7.03
N ILE A 78 -13.52 -13.24 -6.37
CA ILE A 78 -12.11 -12.87 -6.60
C ILE A 78 -11.70 -13.19 -8.05
N GLN A 79 -11.99 -14.40 -8.54
CA GLN A 79 -11.68 -14.84 -9.90
C GLN A 79 -12.39 -13.99 -10.96
N GLU A 80 -13.62 -13.58 -10.72
CA GLU A 80 -14.39 -12.75 -11.66
C GLU A 80 -13.85 -11.32 -11.72
N ARG A 81 -13.38 -10.75 -10.60
CA ARG A 81 -13.15 -9.30 -10.44
C ARG A 81 -11.70 -8.84 -10.37
N VAL A 82 -10.82 -9.66 -9.82
CA VAL A 82 -9.44 -9.27 -9.52
C VAL A 82 -8.54 -9.62 -10.69
N ARG A 83 -7.74 -8.66 -11.15
CA ARG A 83 -6.73 -8.85 -12.20
C ARG A 83 -5.40 -8.26 -11.77
N PHE A 84 -4.31 -8.88 -12.20
CA PHE A 84 -2.95 -8.35 -12.05
C PHE A 84 -2.37 -8.05 -13.43
N HIS A 85 -1.78 -6.85 -13.59
CA HIS A 85 -1.40 -6.32 -14.91
C HIS A 85 0.11 -6.40 -15.14
N ASN A 86 0.93 -6.12 -14.12
CA ASN A 86 2.39 -6.21 -14.21
C ASN A 86 2.86 -7.67 -14.03
N THR A 87 2.70 -8.49 -15.08
CA THR A 87 2.97 -9.94 -15.04
C THR A 87 3.78 -10.41 -16.25
N GLY A 88 4.28 -11.65 -16.20
CA GLY A 88 5.04 -12.26 -17.28
C GLY A 88 6.54 -11.87 -17.31
N PRO A 89 7.29 -12.36 -18.30
CA PRO A 89 8.74 -12.17 -18.40
C PRO A 89 9.18 -10.70 -18.54
N SER A 90 8.30 -9.84 -19.06
CA SER A 90 8.52 -8.41 -19.23
C SER A 90 8.00 -7.56 -18.07
N SER A 91 7.58 -8.19 -16.96
CA SER A 91 7.14 -7.46 -15.78
C SER A 91 8.25 -6.60 -15.19
N ILE A 92 7.88 -5.44 -14.66
CA ILE A 92 8.79 -4.51 -14.00
C ILE A 92 9.02 -5.01 -12.56
N PRO A 93 10.26 -5.39 -12.18
CA PRO A 93 10.51 -5.95 -10.85
C PRO A 93 10.24 -4.96 -9.71
N GLY A 94 9.72 -5.48 -8.59
CA GLY A 94 9.45 -4.68 -7.40
C GLY A 94 8.15 -3.86 -7.47
N ALA A 95 7.27 -4.13 -8.43
CA ALA A 95 5.97 -3.51 -8.53
C ALA A 95 4.83 -4.51 -8.74
N ILE A 96 3.67 -4.24 -8.16
CA ILE A 96 2.42 -4.98 -8.39
C ILE A 96 1.35 -3.99 -8.82
N VAL A 97 0.64 -4.30 -9.90
CA VAL A 97 -0.52 -3.53 -10.38
C VAL A 97 -1.73 -4.44 -10.33
N MET A 98 -2.66 -4.16 -9.42
CA MET A 98 -3.87 -4.93 -9.17
C MET A 98 -5.09 -4.08 -9.52
N SER A 99 -6.05 -4.61 -10.28
CA SER A 99 -7.36 -3.99 -10.43
C SER A 99 -8.46 -4.88 -9.86
N ILE A 100 -9.53 -4.25 -9.39
CA ILE A 100 -10.74 -4.90 -8.91
C ILE A 100 -11.92 -4.21 -9.57
N GLU A 101 -12.57 -4.90 -10.49
CA GLU A 101 -13.72 -4.36 -11.24
C GLU A 101 -15.03 -4.79 -10.58
N ASP A 102 -15.96 -3.85 -10.46
CA ASP A 102 -17.30 -4.13 -9.97
C ASP A 102 -18.29 -4.39 -11.10
N GLY A 103 -19.36 -5.11 -10.77
CA GLY A 103 -20.45 -5.37 -11.68
C GLY A 103 -21.23 -4.11 -12.00
N HIS A 104 -22.05 -4.16 -13.05
CA HIS A 104 -22.94 -3.08 -13.43
C HIS A 104 -24.38 -3.54 -13.26
N LYS A 105 -25.24 -2.66 -12.74
CA LYS A 105 -26.66 -2.96 -12.59
C LYS A 105 -27.26 -3.28 -13.97
N GLY A 106 -27.82 -4.48 -14.11
CA GLY A 106 -28.43 -4.94 -15.36
C GLY A 106 -27.52 -5.77 -16.28
N ILE A 107 -26.24 -5.96 -15.94
CA ILE A 107 -25.37 -6.91 -16.65
C ILE A 107 -25.37 -8.25 -15.88
N PRO A 108 -25.78 -9.38 -16.50
CA PRO A 108 -26.00 -10.64 -15.77
C PRO A 108 -24.74 -11.30 -15.21
N SER A 109 -23.56 -11.00 -15.76
CA SER A 109 -22.35 -11.77 -15.48
C SER A 109 -21.77 -11.50 -14.09
N VAL A 110 -21.95 -10.29 -13.56
CA VAL A 110 -21.31 -9.84 -12.33
C VAL A 110 -22.19 -8.81 -11.62
N SER A 111 -22.63 -9.10 -10.38
CA SER A 111 -23.45 -8.17 -9.59
C SER A 111 -22.68 -6.93 -9.16
N GLN A 112 -23.38 -5.79 -9.06
CA GLN A 112 -22.84 -4.59 -8.43
C GLN A 112 -22.83 -4.77 -6.91
N ILE A 113 -21.67 -4.59 -6.27
CA ILE A 113 -21.54 -4.66 -4.80
C ILE A 113 -21.07 -3.36 -4.16
N ASP A 114 -20.43 -2.48 -4.93
CA ASP A 114 -19.97 -1.17 -4.49
C ASP A 114 -20.91 -0.08 -5.04
N PRO A 115 -21.54 0.73 -4.17
CA PRO A 115 -22.41 1.82 -4.62
C PRO A 115 -21.65 3.07 -5.09
N ILE A 116 -20.36 3.20 -4.79
CA ILE A 116 -19.54 4.40 -5.03
C ILE A 116 -18.62 4.19 -6.23
N TYR A 117 -17.86 3.09 -6.25
CA TYR A 117 -16.80 2.86 -7.24
C TYR A 117 -17.15 1.73 -8.22
N SER A 118 -16.86 1.93 -9.50
CA SER A 118 -16.97 0.90 -10.55
C SER A 118 -15.68 0.10 -10.73
N LEU A 119 -14.54 0.71 -10.41
CA LEU A 119 -13.22 0.12 -10.60
C LEU A 119 -12.26 0.68 -9.55
N ILE A 120 -11.41 -0.19 -9.01
CA ILE A 120 -10.30 0.19 -8.15
C ILE A 120 -9.01 -0.35 -8.75
N VAL A 121 -7.95 0.47 -8.77
CA VAL A 121 -6.61 0.06 -9.16
C VAL A 121 -5.65 0.35 -8.02
N VAL A 122 -4.96 -0.67 -7.53
CA VAL A 122 -3.93 -0.57 -6.50
C VAL A 122 -2.57 -0.84 -7.11
N ILE A 123 -1.64 0.07 -6.89
CA ILE A 123 -0.25 -0.06 -7.33
C ILE A 123 0.65 -0.08 -6.11
N PHE A 124 1.39 -1.17 -5.93
CA PHE A 124 2.44 -1.30 -4.93
C PHE A 124 3.78 -1.08 -5.61
N ASN A 125 4.42 0.08 -5.42
CA ASN A 125 5.79 0.32 -5.89
C ASN A 125 6.78 0.15 -4.73
N ALA A 126 7.42 -1.00 -4.62
CA ALA A 126 8.47 -1.25 -3.63
C ALA A 126 9.86 -0.75 -4.08
N ARG A 127 9.97 -0.26 -5.32
CA ARG A 127 11.24 0.18 -5.91
C ARG A 127 11.72 1.47 -5.25
N PRO A 128 13.04 1.71 -5.20
CA PRO A 128 13.60 2.97 -4.73
C PRO A 128 13.45 4.11 -5.76
N SER A 129 12.82 3.86 -6.90
CA SER A 129 12.61 4.83 -7.98
C SER A 129 11.14 4.88 -8.41
N GLU A 130 10.78 5.96 -9.10
CA GLU A 130 9.47 6.13 -9.71
C GLU A 130 9.14 4.96 -10.65
N PHE A 131 7.89 4.53 -10.58
CA PHE A 131 7.31 3.47 -11.39
C PHE A 131 6.36 4.07 -12.41
N SER A 132 6.74 3.96 -13.68
CA SER A 132 5.92 4.37 -14.82
C SER A 132 5.44 3.13 -15.56
N TYR A 133 4.12 2.98 -15.71
CA TYR A 133 3.52 1.77 -16.25
C TYR A 133 2.37 2.09 -17.19
N PRO A 134 2.53 1.83 -18.51
CA PRO A 134 1.43 1.93 -19.45
C PRO A 134 0.50 0.72 -19.28
N SER A 135 -0.81 0.96 -19.15
CA SER A 135 -1.82 -0.09 -19.12
C SER A 135 -2.85 0.14 -20.23
N PRO A 136 -2.65 -0.46 -21.42
CA PRO A 136 -3.64 -0.38 -22.50
C PRO A 136 -5.04 -0.87 -22.09
N ALA A 137 -5.12 -1.84 -21.18
CA ALA A 137 -6.38 -2.38 -20.64
C ALA A 137 -7.15 -1.38 -19.76
N LEU A 138 -6.48 -0.31 -19.29
CA LEU A 138 -7.04 0.72 -18.44
C LEU A 138 -7.02 2.08 -19.14
N LYS A 139 -6.95 2.13 -20.48
CA LYS A 139 -7.15 3.36 -21.25
C LYS A 139 -8.58 3.86 -21.16
N ASP A 140 -8.73 5.17 -21.32
CA ASP A 140 -10.02 5.88 -21.38
C ASP A 140 -10.94 5.66 -20.16
N ARG A 141 -10.37 5.18 -19.05
CA ARG A 141 -11.05 5.10 -17.76
C ARG A 141 -11.03 6.47 -17.09
N LYS A 142 -11.96 6.70 -16.16
CA LYS A 142 -12.04 7.92 -15.35
C LYS A 142 -11.47 7.69 -13.95
N LEU A 143 -10.22 7.21 -13.90
CA LEU A 143 -9.55 6.91 -12.63
C LEU A 143 -8.98 8.18 -12.01
N GLU A 144 -9.22 8.35 -10.71
CA GLU A 144 -8.68 9.43 -9.89
C GLU A 144 -7.98 8.86 -8.65
N LEU A 145 -7.05 9.62 -8.07
CA LEU A 145 -6.41 9.22 -6.82
C LEU A 145 -7.47 9.10 -5.71
N HIS A 146 -7.43 8.03 -4.93
CA HIS A 146 -8.42 7.78 -3.88
C HIS A 146 -8.49 8.98 -2.91
N PRO A 147 -9.69 9.47 -2.51
CA PRO A 147 -9.83 10.70 -1.72
C PRO A 147 -9.02 10.73 -0.42
N VAL A 148 -8.91 9.59 0.27
CA VAL A 148 -8.05 9.44 1.47
C VAL A 148 -6.58 9.77 1.16
N GLN A 149 -6.05 9.37 0.00
CA GLN A 149 -4.66 9.67 -0.38
C GLN A 149 -4.48 11.10 -0.86
N VAL A 150 -5.48 11.68 -1.52
CA VAL A 150 -5.51 13.13 -1.84
C VAL A 150 -5.41 13.97 -0.56
N MET A 151 -6.11 13.56 0.50
CA MET A 151 -6.12 14.24 1.79
C MET A 151 -5.05 13.76 2.78
N SER A 152 -4.16 12.86 2.37
CA SER A 152 -3.16 12.27 3.28
C SER A 152 -2.13 13.30 3.75
N ALA A 153 -1.49 13.04 4.90
CA ALA A 153 -0.34 13.83 5.35
C ALA A 153 0.95 13.47 4.58
N ASP A 154 0.97 12.36 3.84
CA ASP A 154 2.08 11.97 2.98
C ASP A 154 2.03 12.72 1.65
N GLU A 155 2.89 13.73 1.49
CA GLU A 155 3.00 14.52 0.26
C GLU A 155 3.58 13.72 -0.92
N ILE A 156 4.18 12.54 -0.69
CA ILE A 156 4.73 11.71 -1.74
C ILE A 156 3.60 11.04 -2.51
N VAL A 157 2.64 10.40 -1.82
CA VAL A 157 1.56 9.67 -2.51
C VAL A 157 0.64 10.57 -3.34
N LYS A 158 0.51 11.84 -2.98
CA LYS A 158 -0.26 12.83 -3.74
C LYS A 158 0.29 13.11 -5.14
N LYS A 159 1.56 12.78 -5.38
CA LYS A 159 2.22 12.96 -6.68
C LYS A 159 1.95 11.80 -7.65
N SER A 160 1.19 10.80 -7.22
CA SER A 160 0.80 9.72 -8.11
C SER A 160 -0.21 10.19 -9.15
N VAL A 161 0.03 9.85 -10.41
CA VAL A 161 -0.75 10.33 -11.56
C VAL A 161 -1.25 9.15 -12.38
N TYR A 162 -2.47 9.31 -12.90
CA TYR A 162 -3.02 8.49 -13.98
C TYR A 162 -3.29 9.38 -15.20
N ASP A 163 -2.83 8.94 -16.37
CA ASP A 163 -3.13 9.58 -17.65
C ASP A 163 -4.16 8.74 -18.41
N SER A 164 -5.36 9.29 -18.57
CA SER A 164 -6.49 8.58 -19.20
C SER A 164 -6.23 8.24 -20.68
N PHE A 165 -5.50 9.10 -21.40
CA PHE A 165 -5.26 8.90 -22.83
C PHE A 165 -4.33 7.71 -23.10
N SER A 166 -3.26 7.58 -22.32
CA SER A 166 -2.35 6.43 -22.43
C SER A 166 -2.75 5.23 -21.58
N GLY A 167 -3.64 5.40 -20.59
CA GLY A 167 -3.90 4.42 -19.54
C GLY A 167 -2.67 4.23 -18.63
N GLY A 168 -1.80 5.25 -18.58
CA GLY A 168 -0.51 5.21 -17.91
C GLY A 168 -0.58 5.62 -16.46
N PHE A 169 0.21 4.96 -15.62
CA PHE A 169 0.36 5.31 -14.21
C PHE A 169 1.80 5.74 -13.93
N THR A 170 1.93 6.79 -13.13
CA THR A 170 3.21 7.22 -12.54
C THR A 170 3.07 7.20 -11.03
N VAL A 171 3.87 6.37 -10.35
CA VAL A 171 3.83 6.18 -8.89
C VAL A 171 5.22 6.42 -8.31
N PRO A 172 5.38 7.32 -7.32
CA PRO A 172 6.68 7.60 -6.71
C PRO A 172 7.34 6.38 -6.05
N ALA A 173 8.63 6.49 -5.78
CA ALA A 173 9.40 5.47 -5.09
C ALA A 173 8.75 5.04 -3.76
N ARG A 174 8.82 3.74 -3.42
CA ARG A 174 8.39 3.17 -2.14
C ARG A 174 6.95 3.57 -1.73
N THR A 175 6.04 3.65 -2.69
CA THR A 175 4.68 4.17 -2.49
C THR A 175 3.64 3.12 -2.88
N THR A 176 2.59 2.98 -2.08
CA THR A 176 1.36 2.28 -2.45
C THR A 176 0.29 3.29 -2.79
N THR A 177 -0.23 3.25 -4.01
CA THR A 177 -1.28 4.17 -4.49
C THR A 177 -2.55 3.41 -4.83
N VAL A 178 -3.69 4.03 -4.57
CA VAL A 178 -5.02 3.53 -4.94
C VAL A 178 -5.69 4.56 -5.82
N PHE A 179 -6.03 4.17 -7.03
CA PHE A 179 -6.89 4.93 -7.93
C PHE A 179 -8.29 4.31 -7.94
N VAL A 180 -9.31 5.14 -8.11
CA VAL A 180 -10.72 4.73 -8.13
C VAL A 180 -11.45 5.40 -9.29
N GLU A 181 -12.40 4.68 -9.88
CA GLU A 181 -13.35 5.22 -10.85
C GLU A 181 -14.71 5.34 -10.16
N SER A 182 -15.22 6.56 -10.09
CA SER A 182 -16.53 6.84 -9.51
C SER A 182 -17.65 6.47 -10.48
N ARG A 183 -18.74 5.87 -9.98
CA ARG A 183 -19.87 5.46 -10.83
C ARG A 183 -20.65 6.61 -11.47
N ASN A 184 -20.61 7.78 -10.86
CA ASN A 184 -21.37 8.96 -11.30
C ASN A 184 -20.49 9.99 -12.04
N GLY A 185 -19.33 9.57 -12.56
CA GLY A 185 -18.36 10.42 -13.26
C GLY A 185 -18.48 10.39 -14.77
#